data_AF-A0A853IKG3-F1
#
_entry.id   AF-A0A853IKG3-F1
#
_cell.length_a   1.000
_cell.length_b   1.000
_cell.length_c   1.000
_cell.angle_alpha   90.00
_cell.angle_beta   90.00
_cell.angle_gamma   90.00
#
_symmetry.space_group_name_H-M   'P 1'
#
loop_
_entity.id
_entity.type
_entity.pdbx_description
1 polymer ?
#
loop_
_entity_poly.entity_id
_entity_poly.type
_entity_poly.pdbx_seq_one_letter_code
_entity_poly.pdbx_strand_id
1 'polypeptide(L)'
;MPKFTYAPDPQVCAWVDAHVKPFQWPATTVGPRTWPEVAPVITHAHPVRDATGTPYYTVESNDWVLSAHYAGQAQALGVPPATFADPADGRAVWRPHTRLWAQQLACTHDLALDSFSDTRVSAYMPDEVAARLAHEQYAVRISQTDLCAPSDFVFTGMQPPPLPPECDAPAR
;
A
#
# COMPACT_ATOMS: atom_id res chain seq x y z
N MET A 1 17.25 4.70 15.60
CA MET A 1 16.43 3.82 14.74
C MET A 1 16.77 4.08 13.29
N PRO A 2 16.71 3.06 12.43
CA PRO A 2 16.96 3.24 11.00
C PRO A 2 15.88 4.15 10.40
N LYS A 3 16.25 4.87 9.34
CA LYS A 3 15.34 5.81 8.67
C LYS A 3 14.53 5.04 7.63
N PHE A 4 13.27 4.76 7.94
CA PHE A 4 12.30 4.22 7.00
C PHE A 4 12.15 5.11 5.77
N THR A 5 12.22 4.51 4.59
CA THR A 5 12.10 5.20 3.30
C THR A 5 11.01 4.55 2.45
N TYR A 6 10.73 5.10 1.28
CA TYR A 6 9.78 4.50 0.36
C TYR A 6 10.46 3.46 -0.55
N ALA A 7 11.77 3.27 -0.44
CA ALA A 7 12.51 2.26 -1.16
C ALA A 7 13.03 1.18 -0.20
N PRO A 8 13.33 -0.02 -0.70
CA PRO A 8 14.08 -1.02 0.06
C PRO A 8 15.47 -0.46 0.36
N ASP A 9 15.76 -0.27 1.65
CA ASP A 9 17.09 0.08 2.15
C ASP A 9 17.65 -1.15 2.87
N PRO A 10 18.86 -1.65 2.51
CA PRO A 10 19.39 -2.89 3.09
C PRO A 10 19.49 -2.87 4.62
N GLN A 11 19.81 -1.72 5.24
CA GLN A 11 19.90 -1.61 6.69
C GLN A 11 18.51 -1.61 7.33
N VAL A 12 17.54 -0.95 6.70
CA VAL A 12 16.15 -0.98 7.16
C VAL A 12 15.55 -2.37 6.97
N CYS A 13 15.80 -3.05 5.85
CA CYS A 13 15.27 -4.39 5.58
C CYS A 13 15.84 -5.43 6.54
N ALA A 14 17.15 -5.44 6.76
CA ALA A 14 17.76 -6.30 7.78
C ALA A 14 17.20 -6.01 9.19
N TRP A 15 16.88 -4.75 9.48
CA TRP A 15 16.26 -4.38 10.74
C TRP A 15 14.81 -4.85 10.83
N VAL A 16 14.01 -4.72 9.76
CA VAL A 16 12.63 -5.21 9.70
C VAL A 16 12.61 -6.72 9.89
N ASP A 17 13.43 -7.46 9.15
CA ASP A 17 13.53 -8.92 9.25
C ASP A 17 13.91 -9.39 10.66
N ALA A 18 14.76 -8.63 11.36
CA ALA A 18 15.19 -8.96 12.71
C ALA A 18 14.15 -8.65 13.80
N HIS A 19 13.20 -7.73 13.56
CA HIS A 19 12.32 -7.19 14.62
C HIS A 19 10.82 -7.35 14.35
N VAL A 20 10.41 -7.48 13.09
CA VAL A 20 9.02 -7.68 12.70
C VAL A 20 8.75 -9.18 12.62
N LYS A 21 7.90 -9.66 13.53
CA LYS A 21 7.51 -11.06 13.55
C LYS A 21 6.65 -11.41 12.34
N PRO A 22 6.69 -12.66 11.83
CA PRO A 22 5.76 -13.11 10.80
C PRO A 22 4.31 -12.83 11.18
N PHE A 23 3.51 -12.42 10.21
CA PHE A 23 2.10 -12.15 10.44
C PHE A 23 1.36 -13.44 10.81
N GLN A 24 0.62 -13.37 11.91
CA GLN A 24 -0.34 -14.38 12.32
C GLN A 24 -1.65 -13.67 12.56
N TRP A 25 -2.71 -14.12 11.87
CA TRP A 25 -4.04 -13.56 12.02
C TRP A 25 -4.47 -13.54 13.50
N PRO A 26 -4.69 -12.35 14.11
CA PRO A 26 -5.01 -12.28 15.52
C PRO A 26 -6.51 -12.51 15.75
N ALA A 27 -6.97 -13.75 15.55
CA ALA A 27 -8.39 -14.13 15.59
C ALA A 27 -9.11 -13.69 16.88
N THR A 28 -8.38 -13.63 18.00
CA THR A 28 -8.89 -13.17 19.31
C THR A 28 -9.13 -11.66 19.38
N THR A 29 -8.45 -10.87 18.54
CA THR A 29 -8.47 -9.39 18.59
C THR A 29 -9.30 -8.80 17.45
N VAL A 30 -9.25 -9.39 16.24
CA VAL A 30 -10.00 -8.92 15.05
C VAL A 30 -11.22 -9.77 14.71
N GLY A 31 -11.47 -10.83 15.48
CA GLY A 31 -12.53 -11.79 15.17
C GLY A 31 -12.20 -12.68 13.96
N PRO A 32 -13.16 -13.48 13.49
CA PRO A 32 -12.98 -14.30 12.31
C PRO A 32 -12.75 -13.41 11.07
N ARG A 33 -11.91 -13.89 10.16
CA ARG A 33 -11.67 -13.20 8.88
C ARG A 33 -12.98 -13.11 8.09
N THR A 34 -13.45 -11.88 7.86
CA THR A 34 -14.71 -11.60 7.15
C THR A 34 -14.52 -11.26 5.67
N TRP A 35 -13.28 -11.22 5.19
CA TRP A 35 -12.94 -11.00 3.78
C TRP A 35 -12.30 -12.24 3.14
N PRO A 36 -12.29 -12.33 1.80
CA PRO A 36 -11.76 -13.49 1.09
C PRO A 36 -10.31 -13.83 1.47
N GLU A 37 -9.95 -15.11 1.41
CA GLU A 37 -8.57 -15.58 1.58
C GLU A 37 -7.61 -14.97 0.57
N VAL A 38 -8.11 -14.73 -0.64
CA VAL A 38 -7.43 -14.06 -1.74
C VAL A 38 -8.10 -12.71 -1.98
N ALA A 39 -7.38 -11.62 -1.78
CA ALA A 39 -7.87 -10.28 -2.05
C ALA A 39 -8.21 -10.13 -3.55
N PRO A 40 -9.31 -9.45 -3.91
CA PRO A 40 -9.60 -9.14 -5.30
C PRO A 40 -8.49 -8.24 -5.88
N VAL A 41 -7.96 -8.65 -7.04
CA VAL A 41 -7.05 -7.85 -7.86
C VAL A 41 -7.84 -7.27 -9.03
N ILE A 42 -7.95 -5.95 -9.08
CA ILE A 42 -8.68 -5.23 -10.13
C ILE A 42 -7.66 -4.69 -11.13
N THR A 43 -7.76 -5.18 -12.36
CA THR A 43 -6.94 -4.74 -13.49
C THR A 43 -7.76 -3.93 -14.47
N HIS A 44 -7.13 -2.95 -15.12
CA HIS A 44 -7.77 -2.05 -16.07
C HIS A 44 -7.18 -2.25 -17.47
N ALA A 45 -7.93 -1.86 -18.51
CA ALA A 45 -7.47 -1.92 -19.89
C ALA A 45 -6.37 -0.87 -20.16
N HIS A 46 -6.45 0.27 -19.50
CA HIS A 46 -5.52 1.40 -19.64
C HIS A 46 -4.87 1.75 -18.29
N PRO A 47 -4.07 0.86 -17.67
CA PRO A 47 -3.46 1.17 -16.40
C PRO A 47 -2.36 2.22 -16.57
N VAL A 48 -2.21 3.09 -15.57
CA VAL A 48 -1.03 3.97 -15.47
C VAL A 48 0.22 3.11 -15.37
N ARG A 49 1.27 3.44 -16.14
CA ARG A 49 2.53 2.70 -16.18
C ARG A 49 3.73 3.64 -16.07
N ASP A 50 4.83 3.14 -15.52
CA ASP A 50 6.10 3.85 -15.54
C ASP A 50 6.81 3.73 -16.91
N ALA A 51 8.01 4.31 -17.02
CA ALA A 51 8.81 4.27 -18.25
C ALA A 51 9.25 2.86 -18.69
N THR A 52 9.18 1.87 -17.79
CA THR A 52 9.50 0.46 -18.07
C THR A 52 8.27 -0.36 -18.46
N GLY A 53 7.07 0.25 -18.40
CA GLY A 53 5.80 -0.42 -18.65
C GLY A 53 5.21 -1.11 -17.41
N THR A 54 5.77 -0.89 -16.22
CA THR A 54 5.26 -1.48 -14.97
C THR A 54 3.99 -0.76 -14.55
N PRO A 55 2.88 -1.45 -14.26
CA PRO A 55 1.61 -0.82 -13.87
C PRO A 55 1.64 -0.28 -12.44
N TYR A 56 0.90 0.81 -12.21
CA TYR A 56 0.71 1.42 -10.91
C TYR A 56 -0.45 0.77 -10.17
N TYR A 57 -0.15 0.24 -8.99
CA TYR A 57 -1.12 -0.44 -8.13
C TYR A 57 -1.24 0.24 -6.78
N THR A 58 -2.44 0.17 -6.21
CA THR A 58 -2.71 0.45 -4.80
C THR A 58 -3.13 -0.84 -4.11
N VAL A 59 -2.51 -1.11 -2.95
CA VAL A 59 -2.82 -2.25 -2.08
C VAL A 59 -3.47 -1.68 -0.82
N GLU A 60 -4.68 -2.14 -0.52
CA GLU A 60 -5.45 -1.74 0.65
C GLU A 60 -5.44 -2.84 1.71
N SER A 61 -5.35 -2.43 2.97
CA SER A 61 -5.46 -3.26 4.16
C SER A 61 -6.57 -2.77 5.10
N ASN A 62 -6.71 -3.41 6.25
CA ASN A 62 -7.62 -3.03 7.32
C ASN A 62 -6.83 -2.41 8.49
N ASP A 63 -7.22 -1.21 8.95
CA ASP A 63 -6.51 -0.49 10.03
C ASP A 63 -6.42 -1.31 11.32
N TRP A 64 -7.46 -2.10 11.65
CA TRP A 64 -7.47 -2.95 12.83
C TRP A 64 -6.46 -4.09 12.71
N VAL A 65 -6.30 -4.68 11.52
CA VAL A 65 -5.31 -5.75 11.28
C VAL A 65 -3.90 -5.19 11.35
N LEU A 66 -3.64 -4.05 10.72
CA LEU A 66 -2.34 -3.39 10.79
C LEU A 66 -2.02 -2.96 12.23
N SER A 67 -2.99 -2.41 12.95
CA SER A 67 -2.83 -2.03 14.35
C SER A 67 -2.58 -3.24 15.25
N ALA A 68 -3.37 -4.31 15.13
CA ALA A 68 -3.20 -5.52 15.92
C ALA A 68 -1.84 -6.19 15.69
N HIS A 69 -1.34 -6.16 14.46
CA HIS A 69 -0.07 -6.81 14.12
C HIS A 69 1.17 -5.94 14.34
N TYR A 70 1.11 -4.63 14.08
CA TYR A 70 2.29 -3.76 14.10
C TYR A 70 2.30 -2.71 15.21
N ALA A 71 1.18 -2.37 15.87
CA ALA A 71 1.17 -1.23 16.82
C ALA A 71 2.13 -1.44 18.00
N GLY A 72 2.16 -2.66 18.55
CA GLY A 72 3.07 -3.01 19.65
C GLY A 72 4.54 -2.93 19.21
N GLN A 73 4.89 -3.50 18.05
CA GLN A 73 6.23 -3.40 17.48
C GLN A 73 6.59 -1.95 17.16
N ALA A 74 5.71 -1.19 16.50
CA ALA A 74 5.93 0.21 16.14
C ALA A 74 6.25 1.07 17.37
N GLN A 75 5.50 0.87 18.46
CA GLN A 75 5.72 1.58 19.71
C GLN A 75 7.03 1.14 20.39
N ALA A 76 7.25 -0.16 20.56
CA ALA A 76 8.45 -0.70 21.20
C ALA A 76 9.74 -0.34 20.44
N LEU A 77 9.62 -0.27 19.11
CA LEU A 77 10.69 0.04 18.18
C LEU A 77 10.69 1.50 17.74
N GLY A 78 10.00 2.39 18.47
CA GLY A 78 10.05 3.85 18.32
C GLY A 78 9.91 4.35 16.88
N VAL A 79 9.09 3.68 16.08
CA VAL A 79 8.90 4.02 14.67
C VAL A 79 8.29 5.42 14.61
N PRO A 80 8.96 6.39 13.98
CA PRO A 80 8.46 7.74 13.94
C PRO A 80 7.12 7.78 13.21
N PRO A 81 6.16 8.59 13.66
CA PRO A 81 4.91 8.77 12.96
C PRO A 81 5.16 9.05 11.48
N ALA A 82 4.38 8.40 10.62
CA ALA A 82 4.15 8.93 9.30
C ALA A 82 3.17 10.08 9.46
N THR A 83 3.60 11.31 9.17
CA THR A 83 2.71 12.48 9.20
C THR A 83 1.95 12.53 7.88
N PHE A 84 0.69 12.12 7.91
CA PHE A 84 -0.27 12.39 6.84
C PHE A 84 -1.16 13.54 7.27
N ALA A 85 -1.41 14.49 6.37
CA ALA A 85 -2.50 15.43 6.58
C ALA A 85 -3.81 14.66 6.45
N ASP A 86 -4.62 14.61 7.51
CA ASP A 86 -6.01 14.17 7.41
C ASP A 86 -6.70 15.03 6.35
N PRO A 87 -7.29 14.44 5.28
CA PRO A 87 -7.99 15.22 4.26
C PRO A 87 -9.16 16.04 4.81
N ALA A 88 -9.69 15.69 5.98
CA ALA A 88 -10.84 16.35 6.61
C ALA A 88 -10.45 17.59 7.43
N ASP A 89 -9.27 17.61 8.08
CA ASP A 89 -8.89 18.73 8.97
C ASP A 89 -7.39 19.11 8.98
N GLY A 90 -6.58 18.48 8.13
CA GLY A 90 -5.16 18.77 7.94
C GLY A 90 -4.26 18.33 9.10
N ARG A 91 -4.78 17.61 10.10
CA ARG A 91 -3.96 17.15 11.24
C ARG A 91 -3.06 15.99 10.84
N ALA A 92 -1.86 15.98 11.42
CA ALA A 92 -0.95 14.85 11.31
C ALA A 92 -1.51 13.63 12.06
N VAL A 93 -1.98 12.62 11.34
CA VAL A 93 -2.45 11.36 11.96
C VAL A 93 -1.24 10.46 12.28
N TRP A 94 -1.14 9.99 13.52
CA TRP A 94 -0.06 9.11 13.96
C TRP A 94 -0.30 7.67 13.46
N ARG A 95 0.39 7.25 12.38
CA ARG A 95 0.25 5.90 11.78
C ARG A 95 1.59 5.15 11.60
N PRO A 96 2.31 4.84 12.68
CA PRO A 96 3.60 4.15 12.57
C PRO A 96 3.46 2.67 12.20
N HIS A 97 2.30 2.03 12.46
CA HIS A 97 2.02 0.65 12.04
C HIS A 97 1.96 0.51 10.51
N THR A 98 1.31 1.45 9.83
CA THR A 98 1.25 1.50 8.37
C THR A 98 2.63 1.74 7.77
N ARG A 99 3.46 2.55 8.41
CA ARG A 99 4.84 2.78 7.97
C ARG A 99 5.70 1.52 8.09
N LEU A 100 5.57 0.76 9.17
CA LEU A 100 6.23 -0.54 9.32
C LEU A 100 5.77 -1.52 8.23
N TRP A 101 4.46 -1.60 8.02
CA TRP A 101 3.88 -2.45 6.98
C TRP A 101 4.38 -2.09 5.58
N ALA A 102 4.35 -0.80 5.23
CA ALA A 102 4.87 -0.29 3.96
C ALA A 102 6.34 -0.68 3.76
N GLN A 103 7.17 -0.52 4.79
CA GLN A 103 8.57 -0.91 4.71
C GLN A 103 8.76 -2.42 4.59
N GLN A 104 7.99 -3.22 5.31
CA GLN A 104 8.04 -4.68 5.17
C GLN A 104 7.67 -5.11 3.77
N LEU A 105 6.64 -4.51 3.16
CA LEU A 105 6.27 -4.75 1.78
C LEU A 105 7.40 -4.38 0.80
N ALA A 106 7.97 -3.19 0.96
CA ALA A 106 9.10 -2.73 0.16
C ALA A 106 10.28 -3.71 0.22
N CYS A 107 10.60 -4.22 1.41
CA CYS A 107 11.72 -5.14 1.62
C CYS A 107 11.44 -6.56 1.12
N THR A 108 10.23 -7.09 1.38
CA THR A 108 9.86 -8.48 1.03
C THR A 108 9.75 -8.67 -0.48
N HIS A 109 9.28 -7.64 -1.18
CA HIS A 109 8.98 -7.70 -2.60
C HIS A 109 9.90 -6.86 -3.48
N ASP A 110 10.95 -6.29 -2.90
CA ASP A 110 11.91 -5.39 -3.57
C ASP A 110 11.20 -4.23 -4.32
N LEU A 111 10.22 -3.61 -3.65
CA LEU A 111 9.37 -2.57 -4.24
C LEU A 111 9.76 -1.17 -3.79
N ALA A 112 9.99 -0.27 -4.74
CA ALA A 112 9.97 1.16 -4.50
C ALA A 112 8.51 1.65 -4.44
N LEU A 113 8.05 1.98 -3.24
CA LEU A 113 6.75 2.60 -3.01
C LEU A 113 6.76 4.05 -3.50
N ASP A 114 5.65 4.47 -4.09
CA ASP A 114 5.43 5.86 -4.47
C ASP A 114 4.84 6.65 -3.30
N SER A 115 3.84 6.06 -2.63
CA SER A 115 3.18 6.65 -1.49
C SER A 115 2.56 5.59 -0.58
N PHE A 116 2.21 5.99 0.64
CA PHE A 116 1.33 5.22 1.50
C PHE A 116 0.42 6.18 2.28
N SER A 117 -0.70 5.68 2.79
CA SER A 117 -1.64 6.36 3.67
C SER A 117 -2.24 5.35 4.65
N ASP A 118 -3.08 5.79 5.59
CA ASP A 118 -3.66 5.01 6.71
C ASP A 118 -3.69 3.49 6.53
N THR A 119 -4.33 3.00 5.47
CA THR A 119 -4.42 1.56 5.18
C THR A 119 -3.99 1.20 3.76
N ARG A 120 -3.29 2.09 3.06
CA ARG A 120 -2.97 1.93 1.65
C ARG A 120 -1.48 2.11 1.40
N VAL A 121 -0.93 1.31 0.51
CA VAL A 121 0.38 1.55 -0.10
C VAL A 121 0.20 1.56 -1.61
N SER A 122 0.94 2.42 -2.29
CA SER A 122 0.89 2.53 -3.75
C SER A 122 2.29 2.47 -4.32
N ALA A 123 2.45 1.72 -5.41
CA ALA A 123 3.73 1.50 -6.07
C ALA A 123 3.52 1.08 -7.52
N TYR A 124 4.53 1.32 -8.34
CA TYR A 124 4.69 0.58 -9.59
C TYR A 124 5.16 -0.82 -9.24
N MET A 125 4.36 -1.84 -9.56
CA MET A 125 4.70 -3.23 -9.25
C MET A 125 4.30 -4.17 -10.40
N PRO A 126 5.09 -5.23 -10.67
CA PRO A 126 4.71 -6.27 -11.63
C PRO A 126 3.42 -7.00 -11.22
N ASP A 127 2.63 -7.44 -12.21
CA ASP A 127 1.36 -8.16 -11.97
C ASP A 127 1.56 -9.43 -11.14
N GLU A 128 2.71 -10.09 -11.27
CA GLU A 128 3.05 -11.26 -10.46
C GLU A 128 3.26 -10.93 -8.97
N VAL A 129 3.77 -9.74 -8.65
CA VAL A 129 3.89 -9.26 -7.28
C VAL A 129 2.49 -8.96 -6.75
N ALA A 130 1.65 -8.25 -7.51
CA ALA A 130 0.26 -7.99 -7.14
C ALA A 130 -0.52 -9.29 -6.88
N ALA A 131 -0.35 -10.30 -7.72
CA ALA A 131 -0.94 -11.62 -7.53
C ALA A 131 -0.44 -12.30 -6.24
N ARG A 132 0.86 -12.23 -5.92
CA ARG A 132 1.41 -12.76 -4.66
C ARG A 132 0.82 -12.03 -3.45
N LEU A 133 0.79 -10.71 -3.48
CA LEU A 133 0.23 -9.86 -2.41
C LEU A 133 -1.24 -10.17 -2.14
N ALA A 134 -2.00 -10.57 -3.16
CA ALA A 134 -3.41 -10.94 -3.01
C ALA A 134 -3.62 -12.12 -2.04
N HIS A 135 -2.64 -12.98 -1.88
CA HIS A 135 -2.68 -14.12 -0.95
C HIS A 135 -2.18 -13.77 0.46
N GLU A 136 -1.68 -12.56 0.68
CA GLU A 136 -1.16 -12.14 1.98
C GLU A 136 -2.29 -11.75 2.93
N GLN A 137 -2.09 -12.03 4.22
CA GLN A 137 -3.18 -11.98 5.20
C GLN A 137 -3.66 -10.56 5.55
N TYR A 138 -2.89 -9.52 5.21
CA TYR A 138 -3.28 -8.12 5.41
C TYR A 138 -3.91 -7.48 4.17
N ALA A 139 -3.81 -8.08 2.98
CA ALA A 139 -4.42 -7.49 1.79
C ALA A 139 -5.94 -7.68 1.81
N VAL A 140 -6.67 -6.58 1.63
CA VAL A 140 -8.14 -6.55 1.52
C VAL A 140 -8.55 -6.35 0.06
N ARG A 141 -7.78 -5.54 -0.69
CA ARG A 141 -8.02 -5.25 -2.10
C ARG A 141 -6.73 -4.79 -2.76
N ILE A 142 -6.57 -5.10 -4.04
CA ILE A 142 -5.50 -4.58 -4.89
C ILE A 142 -6.13 -4.02 -6.16
N SER A 143 -5.75 -2.82 -6.59
CA SER A 143 -6.30 -2.19 -7.79
C SER A 143 -5.26 -1.41 -8.57
N GLN A 144 -5.23 -1.58 -9.89
CA GLN A 144 -4.50 -0.67 -10.78
C GLN A 144 -5.19 0.69 -10.80
N THR A 145 -4.43 1.77 -10.98
CA THR A 145 -5.00 3.07 -11.32
C THR A 145 -5.29 3.12 -12.81
N ASP A 146 -6.54 3.43 -13.16
CA ASP A 146 -6.97 3.57 -14.56
C ASP A 146 -6.65 4.96 -15.09
N LEU A 147 -5.88 5.03 -16.17
CA LEU A 147 -5.55 6.26 -16.85
C LEU A 147 -6.79 6.97 -17.42
N CYS A 148 -7.83 6.20 -17.74
CA CYS A 148 -9.09 6.72 -18.30
C CYS A 148 -10.17 6.98 -17.23
N ALA A 149 -9.89 6.75 -15.94
CA ALA A 149 -10.79 7.09 -14.83
C ALA A 149 -10.18 8.23 -13.98
N PRO A 150 -10.42 9.51 -14.33
CA PRO A 150 -9.77 10.64 -13.67
C PRO A 150 -10.10 10.76 -12.17
N SER A 151 -11.17 10.11 -11.69
CA SER A 151 -11.50 10.01 -10.25
C SER A 151 -10.41 9.32 -9.43
N ASP A 152 -9.62 8.44 -10.03
CA ASP A 152 -8.60 7.65 -9.32
C ASP A 152 -7.34 8.48 -9.01
N PHE A 153 -7.19 9.65 -9.65
CA PHE A 153 -6.07 10.57 -9.46
C PHE A 153 -6.27 11.55 -8.30
N VAL A 154 -7.49 11.68 -7.77
CA VAL A 154 -7.82 12.64 -6.69
C VAL A 154 -7.06 12.33 -5.39
N PHE A 155 -6.55 11.11 -5.21
CA PHE A 155 -5.83 10.67 -4.01
C PHE A 155 -4.41 11.21 -3.87
N THR A 156 -3.80 11.75 -4.94
CA THR A 156 -2.40 12.23 -4.88
C THR A 156 -2.27 13.74 -4.64
N GLY A 157 -3.38 14.45 -4.43
CA GLY A 157 -3.37 15.91 -4.30
C GLY A 157 -2.90 16.65 -5.55
N MET A 158 -2.71 15.94 -6.67
CA MET A 158 -2.38 16.49 -7.97
C MET A 158 -3.65 16.72 -8.77
N GLN A 159 -3.68 17.79 -9.56
CA GLN A 159 -4.70 17.95 -10.58
C GLN A 159 -4.57 16.78 -11.57
N PRO A 160 -5.66 16.06 -11.91
CA PRO A 160 -5.59 14.93 -12.82
C PRO A 160 -4.96 15.36 -14.14
N PRO A 161 -3.99 14.61 -14.68
CA PRO A 161 -3.45 14.92 -16.00
C PRO A 161 -4.58 14.89 -17.03
N PRO A 162 -4.52 15.71 -18.10
CA PRO A 162 -5.48 15.61 -19.19
C PRO A 162 -5.52 14.17 -19.71
N LEU A 163 -6.73 13.67 -19.97
CA LEU A 163 -6.90 12.31 -20.45
C LEU A 163 -6.17 12.12 -21.80
N PRO A 164 -5.48 11.00 -21.98
CA PRO A 164 -4.90 10.65 -23.28
C PRO A 164 -6.00 10.53 -24.37
N PRO A 165 -5.64 10.75 -25.65
CA PRO A 165 -6.58 10.59 -26.77
C PRO A 165 -7.27 9.23 -26.83
N GLU A 166 -6.60 8.17 -26.38
CA GLU A 166 -7.13 6.81 -26.32
C GLU A 166 -8.24 6.60 -25.27
N CYS A 167 -8.39 7.53 -24.33
CA CYS A 167 -9.48 7.50 -23.33
C CYS A 167 -10.78 8.11 -23.87
N ASP A 168 -10.73 8.86 -24.98
CA ASP A 168 -11.89 9.37 -25.69
C ASP A 168 -12.31 8.41 -26.82
N ALA A 169 -12.84 7.24 -26.46
CA ALA A 169 -13.58 6.42 -27.42
C ALA A 169 -14.66 5.55 -26.77
N PRO A 170 -15.91 6.02 -26.65
CA PRO A 170 -17.03 5.13 -26.89
C PRO A 170 -17.09 4.86 -28.41
N ALA A 171 -16.81 3.62 -28.82
CA ALA A 171 -17.27 3.14 -30.12
C ALA A 171 -18.80 3.30 -30.17
N ARG A 172 -19.28 3.91 -31.26
CA ARG A 172 -20.69 4.13 -31.56
C ARG A 172 -21.53 2.86 -31.49
#